data_AF-A0A420HF55-F1
#
_entry.id   AF-A0A420HF55-F1
#
_cell.length_a   1.000
_cell.length_b   1.000
_cell.length_c   1.000
_cell.angle_alpha   90.00
_cell.angle_beta   90.00
_cell.angle_gamma   90.00
#
_symmetry.space_group_name_H-M   'P 1'
#
loop_
_entity.id
_entity.type
_entity.pdbx_description
1 polymer ?
#
loop_
_entity_poly.entity_id
_entity_poly.type
_entity_poly.pdbx_seq_one_letter_code
_entity_poly.pdbx_strand_id
1 'polypeptide(L)'
;MECDPAVPIYSTADKFSFAYTTARDRWPVILTGAIDDIHKAVSETVDELKREEGKKITAELAKLKYELQHDRVLTELADDGQLDNAEYNRELKAIGNPTWFNCPWLFSECYLYRRIATYFALSQYWKNFDIFAHKKTSTFHSSRSAVVELAHRYQELISQIQNKNSNSLVDNDAIEKTLFLEACEICLWGNATDLSLLAGLSCENIQKLQGTDANKSSKSRVLINDLTSAYNVLKEAKKAEKSVRQVDIVLDNAGFELYVDLILAGFLLSTGLATSIVLHAKSIPWFVSDVVPLDIEVLLNTLADPLRFFSVPADKGETDSKTSELLNQKDLDALNFLFQELSKFHVEGQLLLRANKFWTEAGSFWRLPTRAPQLFSDLKESVLVIFKGDLNYRKLTGDAKWDATTPFTKALGPLGQESGINILSLRTCKSDVIVGLKPDEDESLRNNEGGDIGERRWTWTGKWAIMSFSNGKP
;
A
#
# COMPACT_ATOMS: atom_id res chain seq x y z
N MET A 1 -4.50 20.89 14.00
CA MET A 1 -5.85 20.56 14.55
C MET A 1 -5.71 19.71 15.79
N GLU A 2 -6.83 19.41 16.47
CA GLU A 2 -6.90 18.80 17.81
C GLU A 2 -6.07 17.51 18.01
N CYS A 3 -5.79 16.76 16.94
CA CYS A 3 -5.02 15.51 16.99
C CYS A 3 -3.83 15.47 16.03
N ASP A 4 -3.37 16.62 15.54
CA ASP A 4 -2.16 16.68 14.71
C ASP A 4 -0.91 16.80 15.60
N PRO A 5 0.26 16.34 15.13
CA PRO A 5 1.50 16.52 15.88
C PRO A 5 1.78 18.00 16.14
N ALA A 6 2.42 18.29 17.28
CA ALA A 6 2.91 19.64 17.59
C ALA A 6 4.08 20.08 16.67
N VAL A 7 4.65 19.14 15.92
CA VAL A 7 5.69 19.39 14.92
C VAL A 7 5.05 19.95 13.65
N PRO A 8 5.63 20.99 13.01
CA PRO A 8 5.12 21.52 11.76
C PRO A 8 4.95 20.43 10.69
N ILE A 9 3.84 20.50 9.96
CA ILE A 9 3.52 19.55 8.90
C ILE A 9 4.05 20.00 7.53
N TYR A 10 4.28 19.05 6.62
CA TYR A 10 4.65 19.38 5.25
C TYR A 10 3.51 20.13 4.54
N SER A 11 3.88 21.09 3.70
CA SER A 11 2.95 21.97 3.01
C SER A 11 3.33 22.10 1.54
N THR A 12 2.33 22.21 0.68
CA THR A 12 2.52 22.46 -0.75
C THR A 12 3.15 23.82 -1.08
N ALA A 13 3.27 24.71 -0.09
CA ALA A 13 4.00 25.99 -0.22
C ALA A 13 5.52 25.86 -0.05
N ASP A 14 6.00 24.75 0.51
CA ASP A 14 7.42 24.56 0.82
C ASP A 14 8.20 24.13 -0.43
N LYS A 15 8.83 25.11 -1.08
CA LYS A 15 9.59 24.97 -2.33
C LYS A 15 10.73 23.96 -2.28
N PHE A 16 11.19 23.62 -1.07
CA PHE A 16 12.29 22.69 -0.84
C PHE A 16 11.82 21.27 -0.50
N SER A 17 10.50 21.06 -0.40
CA SER A 17 9.89 19.77 -0.09
C SER A 17 9.30 19.11 -1.33
N PHE A 18 9.18 17.78 -1.29
CA PHE A 18 8.51 17.02 -2.34
C PHE A 18 7.03 17.34 -2.46
N ALA A 19 6.39 17.84 -1.40
CA ALA A 19 5.01 18.32 -1.44
C ALA A 19 4.80 19.38 -2.54
N TYR A 20 5.75 20.30 -2.71
CA TYR A 20 5.68 21.36 -3.70
C TYR A 20 5.78 20.82 -5.13
N THR A 21 6.77 19.96 -5.39
CA THR A 21 6.94 19.27 -6.69
C THR A 21 5.73 18.39 -6.99
N THR A 22 5.23 17.66 -6.00
CA THR A 22 4.06 16.79 -6.16
C THR A 22 2.82 17.60 -6.54
N ALA A 23 2.57 18.71 -5.85
CA ALA A 23 1.41 19.56 -6.13
C ALA A 23 1.45 20.20 -7.51
N ARG A 24 2.62 20.68 -7.94
CA ARG A 24 2.79 21.43 -9.20
C ARG A 24 2.95 20.56 -10.43
N ASP A 25 3.66 19.44 -10.30
CA ASP A 25 4.10 18.66 -11.45
C ASP A 25 3.36 17.32 -11.53
N ARG A 26 3.08 16.66 -10.40
CA ARG A 26 2.52 15.30 -10.39
C ARG A 26 1.00 15.27 -10.40
N TRP A 27 0.32 16.07 -9.57
CA TRP A 27 -1.14 16.09 -9.54
C TRP A 27 -1.79 16.48 -10.88
N PRO A 28 -1.28 17.45 -11.67
CA PRO A 28 -1.82 17.72 -13.00
C PRO A 28 -1.69 16.52 -13.96
N VAL A 29 -0.60 15.76 -13.87
CA VAL A 29 -0.39 14.54 -14.68
C VAL A 29 -1.39 13.47 -14.29
N ILE A 30 -1.64 13.27 -12.98
CA ILE A 30 -2.66 12.34 -12.48
C ILE A 30 -4.05 12.71 -12.99
N LEU A 31 -4.43 13.99 -12.88
CA LEU A 31 -5.71 14.46 -13.39
C LEU A 31 -5.83 14.33 -14.91
N THR A 32 -4.72 14.50 -15.65
CA THR A 32 -4.71 14.28 -17.10
C THR A 32 -5.02 12.83 -17.43
N GLY A 33 -4.32 11.87 -16.79
CA GLY A 33 -4.61 10.45 -16.98
C GLY A 33 -6.05 10.09 -16.63
N ALA A 34 -6.58 10.61 -15.51
CA ALA A 34 -7.98 10.41 -15.14
C ALA A 34 -8.96 10.97 -16.19
N ILE A 35 -8.69 12.17 -16.73
CA ILE A 35 -9.50 12.76 -17.81
C ILE A 35 -9.48 11.88 -19.05
N ASP A 36 -8.32 11.37 -19.44
CA ASP A 36 -8.15 10.50 -20.61
C ASP A 36 -8.91 9.16 -20.43
N ASP A 37 -8.83 8.56 -19.24
CA ASP A 37 -9.51 7.30 -18.91
C ASP A 37 -11.04 7.42 -18.94
N ILE A 38 -11.61 8.46 -18.32
CA ILE A 38 -13.07 8.68 -18.42
C ILE A 38 -13.48 9.04 -19.85
N HIS A 39 -12.70 9.85 -20.56
CA HIS A 39 -13.02 10.25 -21.93
C HIS A 39 -13.09 9.02 -22.84
N LYS A 40 -12.14 8.08 -22.72
CA LYS A 40 -12.16 6.80 -23.42
C LYS A 40 -13.40 5.98 -23.07
N ALA A 41 -13.70 5.78 -21.79
CA ALA A 41 -14.88 5.03 -21.34
C ALA A 41 -16.20 5.66 -21.83
N VAL A 42 -16.29 6.99 -21.85
CA VAL A 42 -17.45 7.74 -22.37
C VAL A 42 -17.60 7.57 -23.88
N SER A 43 -16.49 7.57 -24.63
CA SER A 43 -16.49 7.37 -26.08
C SER A 43 -16.97 5.97 -26.50
N GLU A 44 -16.73 4.96 -25.65
CA GLU A 44 -17.16 3.57 -25.87
C GLU A 44 -18.60 3.32 -25.37
N THR A 45 -19.23 4.30 -24.71
CA THR A 45 -20.59 4.17 -24.16
C THR A 45 -21.67 4.44 -25.22
N VAL A 46 -22.55 3.46 -25.40
CA VAL A 46 -23.70 3.54 -26.34
C VAL A 46 -24.89 4.28 -25.73
N ASP A 47 -25.16 4.11 -24.43
CA ASP A 47 -26.28 4.74 -23.73
C ASP A 47 -26.09 6.27 -23.65
N GLU A 48 -27.04 7.03 -24.20
CA GLU A 48 -26.94 8.49 -24.31
C GLU A 48 -26.92 9.18 -22.94
N LEU A 49 -27.76 8.74 -22.01
CA LEU A 49 -27.88 9.37 -20.69
C LEU A 49 -26.59 9.18 -19.89
N LYS A 50 -26.04 7.96 -19.89
CA LYS A 50 -24.74 7.65 -19.31
C LYS A 50 -23.63 8.44 -19.99
N ARG A 51 -23.64 8.57 -21.32
CA ARG A 51 -22.64 9.33 -22.07
C ARG A 51 -22.67 10.82 -21.71
N GLU A 52 -23.85 11.42 -21.61
CA GLU A 52 -24.01 12.83 -21.22
C GLU A 52 -23.57 13.08 -19.77
N GLU A 53 -23.89 12.19 -18.82
CA GLU A 53 -23.33 12.27 -17.46
C GLU A 53 -21.80 12.16 -17.46
N GLY A 54 -21.25 11.24 -18.24
CA GLY A 54 -19.81 11.06 -18.35
C GLY A 54 -19.09 12.29 -18.88
N LYS A 55 -19.64 12.95 -19.91
CA LYS A 55 -19.12 14.24 -20.41
C LYS A 55 -19.10 15.33 -19.33
N LYS A 56 -20.12 15.38 -18.46
CA LYS A 56 -20.15 16.32 -17.33
C LYS A 56 -19.05 16.03 -16.31
N ILE A 57 -18.81 14.75 -16.00
CA ILE A 57 -17.70 14.35 -15.12
C ILE A 57 -16.35 14.73 -15.74
N THR A 58 -16.16 14.51 -17.04
CA THR A 58 -14.95 14.95 -17.76
C THR A 58 -14.74 16.46 -17.63
N ALA A 59 -15.80 17.26 -17.77
CA ALA A 59 -15.73 18.72 -17.61
C ALA A 59 -15.37 19.14 -16.17
N GLU A 60 -15.94 18.47 -15.15
CA GLU A 60 -15.60 18.73 -13.74
C GLU A 60 -14.14 18.38 -13.41
N LEU A 61 -13.62 17.27 -13.95
CA LEU A 61 -12.20 16.92 -13.81
C LEU A 61 -11.28 17.94 -14.50
N ALA A 62 -11.65 18.41 -15.69
CA ALA A 62 -10.90 19.46 -16.40
C ALA A 62 -10.90 20.79 -15.62
N LYS A 63 -12.03 21.14 -15.00
CA LYS A 63 -12.15 22.29 -14.11
C LYS A 63 -11.29 22.15 -12.85
N LEU A 64 -11.32 20.99 -12.19
CA LEU A 64 -10.44 20.68 -11.04
C LEU A 64 -8.96 20.82 -11.42
N LYS A 65 -8.56 20.30 -12.59
CA LYS A 65 -7.18 20.45 -13.11
C LYS A 65 -6.83 21.92 -13.32
N TYR A 66 -7.73 22.71 -13.93
CA TYR A 66 -7.53 24.14 -14.10
C TYR A 66 -7.35 24.86 -12.76
N GLU A 67 -8.21 24.58 -11.79
CA GLU A 67 -8.14 25.17 -10.44
C GLU A 67 -6.82 24.87 -9.75
N LEU A 68 -6.35 23.62 -9.85
CA LEU A 68 -5.08 23.18 -9.30
C LEU A 68 -3.90 23.89 -9.97
N GLN A 69 -3.84 23.91 -11.31
CA GLN A 69 -2.74 24.54 -12.04
C GLN A 69 -2.66 26.07 -11.84
N HIS A 70 -3.78 26.71 -11.51
CA HIS A 70 -3.86 28.16 -11.29
C HIS A 70 -3.93 28.54 -9.80
N ASP A 71 -3.54 27.62 -8.91
CA ASP A 71 -3.46 27.86 -7.47
C ASP A 71 -4.73 28.48 -6.88
N ARG A 72 -5.89 27.98 -7.31
CA ARG A 72 -7.18 28.49 -6.82
C ARG A 72 -7.39 28.05 -5.36
N VAL A 73 -8.22 28.82 -4.66
CA VAL A 73 -8.68 28.49 -3.30
C VAL A 73 -9.46 27.17 -3.34
N LEU A 74 -9.21 26.27 -2.38
CA LEU A 74 -9.98 25.04 -2.23
C LEU A 74 -11.41 25.39 -1.77
N THR A 75 -12.39 24.78 -2.40
CA THR A 75 -13.82 24.99 -2.10
C THR A 75 -14.37 23.84 -1.25
N GLU A 76 -15.55 24.02 -0.68
CA GLU A 76 -16.24 22.90 -0.03
C GLU A 76 -16.56 21.77 -1.03
N LEU A 77 -16.51 20.53 -0.54
CA LEU A 77 -17.02 19.38 -1.27
C LEU A 77 -18.54 19.45 -1.36
N ALA A 78 -19.09 19.15 -2.53
CA ALA A 78 -20.53 19.00 -2.71
C ALA A 78 -21.05 17.82 -1.88
N ASP A 79 -22.24 17.96 -1.30
CA ASP A 79 -22.87 16.89 -0.50
C ASP A 79 -23.26 15.71 -1.39
N ASP A 80 -22.56 14.58 -1.20
CA ASP A 80 -22.78 13.30 -1.87
C ASP A 80 -23.40 12.25 -0.94
N GLY A 81 -23.92 12.68 0.20
CA GLY A 81 -24.54 11.83 1.22
C GLY A 81 -23.55 10.98 2.03
N GLN A 82 -22.24 11.19 1.88
CA GLN A 82 -21.23 10.48 2.67
C GLN A 82 -20.90 11.24 3.95
N LEU A 83 -20.80 10.52 5.07
CA LEU A 83 -20.54 11.09 6.41
C LEU A 83 -19.19 11.80 6.53
N ASP A 84 -18.20 11.43 5.72
CA ASP A 84 -16.87 12.04 5.73
C ASP A 84 -16.84 13.44 5.12
N ASN A 85 -17.82 13.79 4.27
CA ASN A 85 -17.91 15.08 3.59
C ASN A 85 -17.93 16.26 4.59
N ALA A 86 -18.76 16.14 5.63
CA ALA A 86 -18.87 17.16 6.68
C ALA A 86 -17.54 17.39 7.40
N GLU A 87 -16.74 16.33 7.58
CA GLU A 87 -15.44 16.41 8.23
C GLU A 87 -14.41 17.11 7.35
N TYR A 88 -14.33 16.76 6.05
CA TYR A 88 -13.47 17.47 5.09
C TYR A 88 -13.80 18.97 5.04
N ASN A 89 -15.08 19.33 4.99
CA ASN A 89 -15.52 20.72 4.96
C ASN A 89 -15.25 21.45 6.29
N ARG A 90 -15.35 20.76 7.43
CA ARG A 90 -14.98 21.30 8.75
C ARG A 90 -13.47 21.58 8.83
N GLU A 91 -12.65 20.65 8.37
CA GLU A 91 -11.19 20.79 8.33
C GLU A 91 -10.75 21.88 7.36
N LEU A 92 -11.35 21.95 6.17
CA LEU A 92 -11.11 23.03 5.21
C LEU A 92 -11.39 24.41 5.83
N LYS A 93 -12.52 24.58 6.52
CA LYS A 93 -12.87 25.81 7.25
C LYS A 93 -11.88 26.14 8.36
N ALA A 94 -11.40 25.13 9.08
CA ALA A 94 -10.42 25.31 10.15
C ALA A 94 -9.05 25.73 9.61
N ILE A 95 -8.69 25.28 8.40
CA ILE A 95 -7.49 25.75 7.69
C ILE A 95 -7.68 27.19 7.19
N GLY A 96 -8.91 27.58 6.85
CA GLY A 96 -9.29 28.94 6.43
C GLY A 96 -9.51 29.02 4.93
N ASN A 97 -8.66 29.76 4.22
CA ASN A 97 -8.72 29.91 2.75
C ASN A 97 -7.47 29.31 2.08
N PRO A 98 -7.21 27.99 2.22
CA PRO A 98 -6.03 27.39 1.60
C PRO A 98 -6.15 27.40 0.07
N THR A 99 -5.02 27.52 -0.61
CA THR A 99 -4.92 27.32 -2.06
C THR A 99 -4.19 26.02 -2.34
N TRP A 100 -4.27 25.51 -3.57
CA TRP A 100 -3.62 24.24 -3.94
C TRP A 100 -2.11 24.21 -3.64
N PHE A 101 -1.42 25.34 -3.77
CA PHE A 101 0.00 25.51 -3.47
C PHE A 101 0.26 26.19 -2.12
N ASN A 102 -0.75 26.33 -1.27
CA ASN A 102 -0.61 26.77 0.11
C ASN A 102 -1.62 26.06 1.02
N CYS A 103 -1.35 24.78 1.27
CA CYS A 103 -2.17 23.91 2.09
C CYS A 103 -1.28 22.84 2.78
N PRO A 104 -1.70 22.27 3.93
CA PRO A 104 -1.11 21.02 4.40
C PRO A 104 -1.14 19.94 3.32
N TRP A 105 0.00 19.28 3.09
CA TRP A 105 0.16 18.36 1.97
C TRP A 105 -0.77 17.16 2.09
N LEU A 106 -0.73 16.42 3.22
CA LEU A 106 -1.61 15.29 3.46
C LEU A 106 -3.09 15.62 3.23
N PHE A 107 -3.58 16.74 3.77
CA PHE A 107 -4.97 17.16 3.61
C PHE A 107 -5.31 17.42 2.13
N SER A 108 -4.52 18.27 1.46
CA SER A 108 -4.79 18.67 0.07
C SER A 108 -4.75 17.48 -0.91
N GLU A 109 -3.85 16.52 -0.67
CA GLU A 109 -3.77 15.32 -1.49
C GLU A 109 -4.96 14.38 -1.25
N CYS A 110 -5.35 14.15 0.00
CA CYS A 110 -6.57 13.41 0.33
C CYS A 110 -7.82 14.11 -0.25
N TYR A 111 -7.89 15.43 -0.12
CA TYR A 111 -8.97 16.26 -0.65
C TYR A 111 -9.08 16.14 -2.18
N LEU A 112 -7.95 16.09 -2.90
CA LEU A 112 -7.94 15.89 -4.36
C LEU A 112 -8.70 14.61 -4.76
N TYR A 113 -8.33 13.47 -4.18
CA TYR A 113 -8.98 12.18 -4.49
C TYR A 113 -10.42 12.15 -3.98
N ARG A 114 -10.70 12.74 -2.83
CA ARG A 114 -12.07 12.82 -2.32
C ARG A 114 -12.98 13.66 -3.22
N ARG A 115 -12.47 14.75 -3.81
CA ARG A 115 -13.20 15.58 -4.76
C ARG A 115 -13.45 14.85 -6.08
N ILE A 116 -12.46 14.10 -6.58
CA ILE A 116 -12.65 13.19 -7.73
C ILE A 116 -13.76 12.19 -7.43
N ALA A 117 -13.70 11.49 -6.29
CA ALA A 117 -14.70 10.50 -5.89
C ALA A 117 -16.11 11.10 -5.75
N THR A 118 -16.23 12.37 -5.32
CA THR A 118 -17.51 13.09 -5.23
C THR A 118 -18.21 13.16 -6.59
N TYR A 119 -17.47 13.43 -7.67
CA TYR A 119 -18.04 13.53 -9.02
C TYR A 119 -18.70 12.23 -9.48
N PHE A 120 -18.11 11.09 -9.13
CA PHE A 120 -18.69 9.78 -9.41
C PHE A 120 -19.83 9.45 -8.44
N ALA A 121 -19.68 9.77 -7.14
CA ALA A 121 -20.69 9.50 -6.12
C ALA A 121 -22.05 10.18 -6.40
N LEU A 122 -22.01 11.38 -7.00
CA LEU A 122 -23.18 12.17 -7.41
C LEU A 122 -23.81 11.69 -8.73
N SER A 123 -23.10 10.88 -9.52
CA SER A 123 -23.62 10.36 -10.78
C SER A 123 -24.56 9.16 -10.55
N GLN A 124 -25.56 9.01 -11.42
CA GLN A 124 -26.41 7.83 -11.43
C GLN A 124 -25.72 6.65 -12.15
N TYR A 125 -25.06 6.92 -13.28
CA TYR A 125 -24.54 5.85 -14.16
C TYR A 125 -23.06 5.51 -13.95
N TRP A 126 -22.29 6.39 -13.33
CA TRP A 126 -20.84 6.23 -13.14
C TRP A 126 -20.43 6.01 -11.68
N LYS A 127 -21.39 5.83 -10.76
CA LYS A 127 -21.14 5.73 -9.32
C LYS A 127 -20.08 4.71 -8.91
N ASN A 128 -20.05 3.57 -9.59
CA ASN A 128 -19.14 2.47 -9.30
C ASN A 128 -17.94 2.41 -10.27
N PHE A 129 -17.72 3.46 -11.07
CA PHE A 129 -16.61 3.52 -12.00
C PHE A 129 -15.32 3.84 -11.23
N ASP A 130 -14.39 2.89 -11.19
CA ASP A 130 -13.02 3.16 -10.75
C ASP A 130 -12.22 3.75 -11.90
N ILE A 131 -12.02 5.07 -11.83
CA ILE A 131 -11.26 5.86 -12.80
C ILE A 131 -9.80 5.40 -12.97
N PHE A 132 -9.25 4.63 -12.03
CA PHE A 132 -7.87 4.16 -12.05
C PHE A 132 -7.71 2.67 -12.36
N ALA A 133 -8.83 1.93 -12.56
CA ALA A 133 -8.81 0.49 -12.76
C ALA A 133 -7.97 0.03 -13.96
N HIS A 134 -7.99 0.78 -15.08
CA HIS A 134 -7.17 0.47 -16.26
C HIS A 134 -5.69 0.50 -15.92
N LYS A 135 -5.22 1.55 -15.25
CA LYS A 135 -3.82 1.69 -14.83
C LYS A 135 -3.38 0.60 -13.84
N LYS A 136 -4.24 0.25 -12.88
CA LYS A 136 -3.98 -0.87 -11.94
C LYS A 136 -3.82 -2.19 -12.70
N THR A 137 -4.74 -2.46 -13.62
CA THR A 137 -4.80 -3.70 -14.41
C THR A 137 -3.61 -3.83 -15.35
N SER A 138 -3.28 -2.78 -16.10
CA SER A 138 -2.13 -2.77 -17.04
C SER A 138 -0.81 -2.96 -16.31
N THR A 139 -0.62 -2.28 -15.17
CA THR A 139 0.59 -2.44 -14.34
C THR A 139 0.74 -3.87 -13.81
N PHE A 140 -0.37 -4.50 -13.41
CA PHE A 140 -0.34 -5.90 -12.96
C PHE A 140 -0.04 -6.87 -14.12
N HIS A 141 -0.63 -6.62 -15.30
CA HIS A 141 -0.37 -7.40 -16.51
C HIS A 141 1.12 -7.40 -16.88
N SER A 142 1.78 -6.24 -16.82
CA SER A 142 3.23 -6.12 -17.06
C SER A 142 4.10 -6.89 -16.05
N SER A 143 3.54 -7.31 -14.92
CA SER A 143 4.24 -8.06 -13.86
C SER A 143 4.14 -9.58 -14.02
N ARG A 144 3.64 -10.09 -15.15
CA ARG A 144 3.37 -11.52 -15.41
C ARG A 144 4.50 -12.47 -14.99
N SER A 145 5.74 -12.17 -15.37
CA SER A 145 6.88 -13.06 -15.10
C SER A 145 7.14 -13.20 -13.60
N ALA A 146 7.09 -12.10 -12.86
CA ALA A 146 7.27 -12.09 -11.42
C ALA A 146 6.11 -12.80 -10.70
N VAL A 147 4.88 -12.62 -11.18
CA VAL A 147 3.68 -13.33 -10.67
C VAL A 147 3.86 -14.84 -10.80
N VAL A 148 4.25 -15.32 -11.99
CA VAL A 148 4.42 -16.76 -12.24
C VAL A 148 5.56 -17.34 -11.40
N GLU A 149 6.72 -16.68 -11.35
CA GLU A 149 7.85 -17.15 -10.54
C GLU A 149 7.46 -17.28 -9.06
N LEU A 150 6.79 -16.28 -8.50
CA LEU A 150 6.33 -16.32 -7.11
C LEU A 150 5.27 -17.39 -6.85
N ALA A 151 4.39 -17.66 -7.81
CA ALA A 151 3.41 -18.74 -7.68
C ALA A 151 4.11 -20.11 -7.56
N HIS A 152 5.14 -20.36 -8.38
CA HIS A 152 5.96 -21.58 -8.29
C HIS A 152 6.63 -21.69 -6.92
N ARG A 153 7.24 -20.61 -6.43
CA ARG A 153 7.89 -20.56 -5.11
C ARG A 153 6.93 -20.81 -3.97
N TYR A 154 5.76 -20.19 -4.01
CA TYR A 154 4.72 -20.41 -3.03
C TYR A 154 4.27 -21.87 -3.03
N GLN A 155 4.00 -22.45 -4.20
CA GLN A 155 3.60 -23.85 -4.32
C GLN A 155 4.67 -24.80 -3.74
N GLU A 156 5.94 -24.58 -4.06
CA GLU A 156 7.07 -25.35 -3.53
C GLU A 156 7.11 -25.25 -2.00
N LEU A 157 7.07 -24.03 -1.46
CA LEU A 157 7.13 -23.76 -0.03
C LEU A 157 5.97 -24.42 0.73
N ILE A 158 4.73 -24.20 0.30
CA ILE A 158 3.56 -24.76 0.98
C ILE A 158 3.54 -26.29 0.89
N SER A 159 3.91 -26.86 -0.25
CA SER A 159 4.02 -28.32 -0.39
C SER A 159 5.04 -28.92 0.58
N GLN A 160 6.17 -28.24 0.81
CA GLN A 160 7.17 -28.67 1.80
C GLN A 160 6.65 -28.57 3.24
N ILE A 161 5.88 -27.53 3.56
CA ILE A 161 5.24 -27.37 4.87
C ILE A 161 4.21 -28.48 5.11
N GLN A 162 3.38 -28.80 4.12
CA GLN A 162 2.32 -29.81 4.22
C GLN A 162 2.87 -31.25 4.26
N ASN A 163 3.95 -31.55 3.53
CA ASN A 163 4.51 -32.91 3.44
C ASN A 163 5.39 -33.32 4.63
N LYS A 164 5.91 -32.38 5.42
CA LYS A 164 6.73 -32.70 6.60
C LYS A 164 5.83 -33.03 7.80
N ASN A 165 5.75 -34.32 8.14
CA ASN A 165 5.25 -34.78 9.45
C ASN A 165 6.01 -34.07 10.59
N SER A 166 5.31 -33.18 11.30
CA SER A 166 5.40 -32.61 12.66
C SER A 166 6.68 -32.65 13.54
N ASN A 167 7.78 -33.34 13.20
CA ASN A 167 8.81 -33.73 14.18
C ASN A 167 10.24 -33.17 13.99
N SER A 168 10.49 -32.19 13.10
CA SER A 168 11.81 -31.51 13.00
C SER A 168 11.71 -30.03 13.36
N LEU A 169 11.34 -29.72 14.61
CA LEU A 169 11.02 -28.35 15.05
C LEU A 169 12.24 -27.45 15.31
N VAL A 170 13.45 -27.99 15.49
CA VAL A 170 14.62 -27.18 15.92
C VAL A 170 15.36 -26.52 14.73
N ASP A 171 15.35 -27.13 13.54
CA ASP A 171 15.82 -26.51 12.28
C ASP A 171 14.74 -25.63 11.60
N ASN A 172 13.51 -25.63 12.12
CA ASN A 172 12.36 -24.96 11.50
C ASN A 172 12.29 -23.47 11.85
N ASP A 173 12.63 -23.07 13.09
CA ASP A 173 12.47 -21.69 13.53
C ASP A 173 13.37 -20.70 12.77
N ALA A 174 14.62 -21.07 12.49
CA ALA A 174 15.54 -20.23 11.72
C ALA A 174 15.11 -20.10 10.25
N ILE A 175 14.57 -21.17 9.66
CA ILE A 175 14.06 -21.19 8.29
C ILE A 175 12.75 -20.40 8.20
N GLU A 176 11.79 -20.64 9.09
CA GLU A 176 10.52 -19.89 9.20
C GLU A 176 10.79 -18.39 9.38
N LYS A 177 11.75 -18.04 10.24
CA LYS A 177 12.20 -16.66 10.39
C LYS A 177 12.76 -16.10 9.09
N THR A 178 13.68 -16.82 8.44
CA THR A 178 14.30 -16.35 7.18
C THR A 178 13.26 -16.13 6.09
N LEU A 179 12.33 -17.07 5.92
CA LEU A 179 11.21 -16.97 4.98
C LEU A 179 10.30 -15.79 5.31
N PHE A 180 10.00 -15.54 6.61
CA PHE A 180 9.24 -14.37 7.01
C PHE A 180 9.96 -13.07 6.63
N LEU A 181 11.28 -13.00 6.84
CA LEU A 181 12.07 -11.83 6.47
C LEU A 181 12.02 -11.58 4.95
N GLU A 182 12.23 -12.63 4.15
CA GLU A 182 12.20 -12.54 2.69
C GLU A 182 10.80 -12.19 2.15
N ALA A 183 9.74 -12.79 2.71
CA ALA A 183 8.37 -12.45 2.34
C ALA A 183 8.05 -10.97 2.64
N CYS A 184 8.52 -10.44 3.78
CA CYS A 184 8.36 -9.02 4.10
C CYS A 184 9.21 -8.12 3.19
N GLU A 185 10.43 -8.52 2.82
CA GLU A 185 11.26 -7.77 1.85
C GLU A 185 10.61 -7.72 0.47
N ILE A 186 9.98 -8.80 0.01
CA ILE A 186 9.22 -8.81 -1.25
C ILE A 186 7.99 -7.89 -1.14
N CYS A 187 7.27 -7.93 -0.01
CA CYS A 187 6.15 -7.02 0.23
C CYS A 187 6.57 -5.54 0.31
N LEU A 188 7.78 -5.25 0.81
CA LEU A 188 8.33 -3.90 0.93
C LEU A 188 8.59 -3.25 -0.44
N TRP A 189 9.22 -4.01 -1.34
CA TRP A 189 9.63 -3.52 -2.65
C TRP A 189 8.52 -3.63 -3.69
N GLY A 190 7.58 -4.59 -3.55
CA GLY A 190 6.45 -4.77 -4.46
C GLY A 190 6.94 -4.84 -5.91
N ASN A 191 6.44 -3.97 -6.79
CA ASN A 191 6.82 -3.95 -8.21
C ASN A 191 8.27 -3.50 -8.45
N ALA A 192 8.94 -2.93 -7.44
CA ALA A 192 10.36 -2.59 -7.50
C ALA A 192 11.26 -3.76 -7.03
N THR A 193 10.68 -4.93 -6.73
CA THR A 193 11.43 -6.14 -6.35
C THR A 193 12.30 -6.61 -7.52
N ASP A 194 13.60 -6.70 -7.28
CA ASP A 194 14.54 -7.34 -8.21
C ASP A 194 14.17 -8.83 -8.35
N LEU A 195 14.09 -9.35 -9.58
CA LEU A 195 13.77 -10.77 -9.83
C LEU A 195 14.71 -11.72 -9.05
N SER A 196 15.94 -11.30 -8.77
CA SER A 196 16.89 -12.05 -7.94
C SER A 196 16.43 -12.23 -6.48
N LEU A 197 15.63 -11.30 -5.93
CA LEU A 197 15.03 -11.44 -4.60
C LEU A 197 13.92 -12.50 -4.57
N LEU A 198 13.24 -12.72 -5.70
CA LEU A 198 12.18 -13.74 -5.79
C LEU A 198 12.73 -15.15 -5.65
N ALA A 199 14.03 -15.34 -5.91
CA ALA A 199 14.71 -16.63 -5.74
C ALA A 199 14.88 -17.04 -4.26
N GLY A 200 14.69 -16.13 -3.30
CA GLY A 200 14.86 -16.39 -1.86
C GLY A 200 13.82 -17.34 -1.27
N LEU A 201 12.56 -17.26 -1.73
CA LEU A 201 11.40 -18.02 -1.22
C LEU A 201 11.46 -19.53 -1.54
N SER A 202 12.53 -20.24 -1.16
CA SER A 202 12.56 -21.70 -1.08
C SER A 202 13.54 -22.19 -0.01
N CYS A 203 13.17 -23.25 0.71
CA CYS A 203 14.03 -23.80 1.78
C CYS A 203 15.38 -24.29 1.24
N GLU A 204 15.41 -24.81 0.00
CA GLU A 204 16.64 -25.30 -0.64
C GLU A 204 17.57 -24.16 -1.05
N ASN A 205 17.02 -23.02 -1.49
CA ASN A 205 17.82 -21.85 -1.85
C ASN A 205 18.36 -21.16 -0.60
N ILE A 206 17.62 -21.09 0.51
CA ILE A 206 18.09 -20.53 1.79
C ILE A 206 19.38 -21.22 2.26
N GLN A 207 19.46 -22.55 2.13
CA GLN A 207 20.67 -23.31 2.50
C GLN A 207 21.88 -23.00 1.59
N LYS A 208 21.64 -22.64 0.33
CA LYS A 208 22.69 -22.26 -0.66
C LYS A 208 23.05 -20.76 -0.59
N LEU A 209 22.11 -19.90 -0.19
CA LEU A 209 22.23 -18.44 -0.10
C LEU A 209 23.13 -17.97 1.05
N GLN A 210 23.53 -18.86 1.96
CA GLN A 210 24.56 -18.56 2.96
C GLN A 210 25.94 -18.24 2.33
N GLY A 211 26.09 -18.33 1.00
CA GLY A 211 27.35 -18.09 0.29
C GLY A 211 27.34 -17.17 -0.95
N THR A 212 26.26 -16.47 -1.32
CA THR A 212 26.24 -15.66 -2.56
C THR A 212 25.83 -14.19 -2.37
N ASP A 213 26.57 -13.29 -3.04
CA ASP A 213 26.53 -11.82 -2.94
C ASP A 213 25.30 -11.14 -3.57
N ALA A 214 24.37 -11.90 -4.16
CA ALA A 214 23.25 -11.36 -4.95
C ALA A 214 22.25 -10.50 -4.13
N ASN A 215 22.19 -10.69 -2.80
CA ASN A 215 21.25 -9.97 -1.91
C ASN A 215 21.82 -8.67 -1.30
N LYS A 216 23.04 -8.23 -1.65
CA LYS A 216 23.68 -7.06 -1.01
C LYS A 216 23.09 -5.71 -1.45
N SER A 217 22.59 -5.58 -2.68
CA SER A 217 22.15 -4.29 -3.24
C SER A 217 20.80 -3.82 -2.68
N SER A 218 19.83 -4.72 -2.51
CA SER A 218 18.51 -4.37 -1.94
C SER A 218 18.56 -4.26 -0.42
N LYS A 219 19.33 -5.13 0.26
CA LYS A 219 19.54 -5.03 1.71
C LYS A 219 20.28 -3.77 2.12
N SER A 220 21.21 -3.28 1.30
CA SER A 220 21.90 -1.99 1.56
C SER A 220 21.01 -0.77 1.35
N ARG A 221 19.83 -0.91 0.73
CA ARG A 221 18.84 0.17 0.54
C ARG A 221 17.77 0.22 1.64
N VAL A 222 17.82 -0.71 2.60
CA VAL A 222 16.96 -0.70 3.78
C VAL A 222 17.70 -0.01 4.93
N LEU A 223 17.21 1.16 5.34
CA LEU A 223 17.85 1.98 6.38
C LEU A 223 17.51 1.49 7.80
N ILE A 224 16.27 1.05 8.00
CA ILE A 224 15.77 0.51 9.27
C ILE A 224 15.21 -0.88 9.01
N ASN A 225 15.62 -1.88 9.78
CA ASN A 225 15.13 -3.24 9.66
C ASN A 225 14.84 -3.86 11.03
N ASP A 226 13.59 -3.72 11.47
CA ASP A 226 13.10 -4.26 12.73
C ASP A 226 12.28 -5.55 12.55
N LEU A 227 12.36 -6.20 11.39
CA LEU A 227 11.55 -7.40 11.09
C LEU A 227 11.78 -8.56 12.07
N THR A 228 12.99 -8.67 12.63
CA THR A 228 13.25 -9.67 13.68
C THR A 228 12.35 -9.46 14.89
N SER A 229 12.13 -8.20 15.30
CA SER A 229 11.25 -7.88 16.44
C SER A 229 9.80 -8.23 16.13
N ALA A 230 9.32 -7.91 14.92
CA ALA A 230 7.98 -8.28 14.47
C ALA A 230 7.78 -9.80 14.42
N TYR A 231 8.75 -10.55 13.89
CA TYR A 231 8.72 -12.02 13.88
C TYR A 231 8.64 -12.61 15.29
N ASN A 232 9.44 -12.08 16.22
CA ASN A 232 9.48 -12.59 17.59
C ASN A 232 8.09 -12.48 18.26
N VAL A 233 7.34 -11.40 18.05
CA VAL A 233 5.99 -11.24 18.60
C VAL A 233 5.01 -12.28 18.03
N LEU A 234 5.06 -12.54 16.72
CA LEU A 234 4.25 -13.61 16.09
C LEU A 234 4.63 -14.98 16.66
N LYS A 235 5.93 -15.23 16.83
CA LYS A 235 6.46 -16.50 17.34
C LYS A 235 6.09 -16.72 18.80
N GLU A 236 6.16 -15.70 19.63
CA GLU A 236 5.73 -15.73 21.03
C GLU A 236 4.23 -16.00 21.14
N ALA A 237 3.40 -15.36 20.32
CA ALA A 237 1.96 -15.63 20.28
C ALA A 237 1.66 -17.09 19.87
N LYS A 238 2.42 -17.63 18.90
CA LYS A 238 2.34 -19.04 18.48
C LYS A 238 2.78 -20.00 19.60
N LYS A 239 3.90 -19.72 20.28
CA LYS A 239 4.42 -20.53 21.41
C LYS A 239 3.50 -20.51 22.62
N ALA A 240 2.84 -19.38 22.87
CA ALA A 240 1.85 -19.24 23.94
C ALA A 240 0.49 -19.90 23.62
N GLU A 241 0.37 -20.58 22.47
CA GLU A 241 -0.85 -21.27 22.03
C GLU A 241 -2.11 -20.40 22.08
N LYS A 242 -1.97 -19.09 21.83
CA LYS A 242 -3.12 -18.17 21.80
C LYS A 242 -4.10 -18.66 20.75
N SER A 243 -5.36 -18.87 21.14
CA SER A 243 -6.40 -19.41 20.24
C SER A 243 -6.63 -18.52 19.02
N VAL A 244 -6.47 -17.21 19.18
CA VAL A 244 -6.55 -16.21 18.10
C VAL A 244 -5.21 -15.51 17.98
N ARG A 245 -4.62 -15.57 16.78
CA ARG A 245 -3.40 -14.86 16.37
C ARG A 245 -3.70 -14.10 15.09
N GLN A 246 -4.54 -13.08 15.21
CA GLN A 246 -4.93 -12.25 14.06
C GLN A 246 -3.77 -11.34 13.64
N VAL A 247 -3.54 -11.22 12.34
CA VAL A 247 -2.67 -10.19 11.75
C VAL A 247 -3.50 -9.32 10.81
N ASP A 248 -3.36 -8.01 10.95
CA ASP A 248 -4.05 -7.05 10.10
C ASP A 248 -3.07 -6.45 9.10
N ILE A 249 -3.48 -6.29 7.84
CA ILE A 249 -2.67 -5.67 6.79
C ILE A 249 -3.43 -4.47 6.24
N VAL A 250 -2.93 -3.26 6.52
CA VAL A 250 -3.42 -2.01 5.94
C VAL A 250 -2.74 -1.81 4.59
N LEU A 251 -3.50 -2.07 3.54
CA LEU A 251 -3.01 -2.20 2.16
C LEU A 251 -2.62 -0.84 1.57
N ASP A 252 -1.66 -0.86 0.65
CA ASP A 252 -1.28 0.25 -0.23
C ASP A 252 -1.82 -0.03 -1.64
N ASN A 253 -0.99 -0.48 -2.57
CA ASN A 253 -1.33 -0.60 -4.00
C ASN A 253 -1.94 -1.95 -4.40
N ALA A 254 -2.84 -1.90 -5.38
CA ALA A 254 -3.34 -3.03 -6.14
C ALA A 254 -2.28 -3.62 -7.09
N GLY A 255 -2.67 -4.68 -7.80
CA GLY A 255 -1.77 -5.37 -8.73
C GLY A 255 -0.73 -6.20 -8.00
N PHE A 256 0.55 -6.07 -8.40
CA PHE A 256 1.60 -6.96 -7.91
C PHE A 256 1.94 -6.73 -6.43
N GLU A 257 1.74 -5.52 -5.87
CA GLU A 257 1.90 -5.30 -4.43
C GLU A 257 0.83 -6.05 -3.61
N LEU A 258 -0.45 -5.93 -3.98
CA LEU A 258 -1.53 -6.72 -3.37
C LEU A 258 -1.28 -8.23 -3.52
N TYR A 259 -0.75 -8.67 -4.68
CA TYR A 259 -0.41 -10.07 -4.92
C TYR A 259 0.62 -10.60 -3.91
N VAL A 260 1.71 -9.85 -3.67
CA VAL A 260 2.72 -10.27 -2.69
C VAL A 260 2.21 -10.17 -1.24
N ASP A 261 1.32 -9.22 -0.95
CA ASP A 261 0.65 -9.14 0.36
C ASP A 261 -0.22 -10.39 0.62
N LEU A 262 -0.89 -10.92 -0.41
CA LEU A 262 -1.65 -12.18 -0.32
C LEU A 262 -0.73 -13.41 -0.17
N ILE A 263 0.44 -13.41 -0.79
CA ILE A 263 1.47 -14.44 -0.58
C ILE A 263 1.93 -14.43 0.88
N LEU A 264 2.20 -13.25 1.46
CA LEU A 264 2.56 -13.13 2.88
C LEU A 264 1.42 -13.61 3.77
N ALA A 265 0.17 -13.24 3.48
CA ALA A 265 -1.00 -13.70 4.20
C ALA A 265 -1.11 -15.23 4.19
N GLY A 266 -0.99 -15.85 3.00
CA GLY A 266 -0.99 -17.30 2.84
C GLY A 266 0.15 -17.98 3.60
N PHE A 267 1.36 -17.41 3.56
CA PHE A 267 2.51 -17.91 4.33
C PHE A 267 2.26 -17.87 5.84
N LEU A 268 1.75 -16.76 6.37
CA LEU A 268 1.48 -16.60 7.81
C LEU A 268 0.43 -17.61 8.30
N LEU A 269 -0.60 -17.87 7.49
CA LEU A 269 -1.64 -18.86 7.79
C LEU A 269 -1.12 -20.29 7.69
N SER A 270 -0.42 -20.64 6.61
CA SER A 270 0.13 -21.99 6.38
C SER A 270 1.19 -22.39 7.40
N THR A 271 1.99 -21.43 7.88
CA THR A 271 2.95 -21.67 8.97
C THR A 271 2.30 -21.65 10.36
N GLY A 272 1.06 -21.19 10.49
CA GLY A 272 0.37 -21.02 11.77
C GLY A 272 0.91 -19.88 12.63
N LEU A 273 1.77 -19.01 12.09
CA LEU A 273 2.17 -17.75 12.70
C LEU A 273 0.95 -16.83 12.92
N ALA A 274 -0.01 -16.88 12.00
CA ALA A 274 -1.34 -16.30 12.16
C ALA A 274 -2.40 -17.40 12.15
N THR A 275 -3.53 -17.16 12.81
CA THR A 275 -4.76 -17.98 12.66
C THR A 275 -5.78 -17.34 11.73
N SER A 276 -5.69 -16.02 11.58
CA SER A 276 -6.54 -15.21 10.72
C SER A 276 -5.79 -13.97 10.24
N ILE A 277 -6.13 -13.51 9.05
CA ILE A 277 -5.63 -12.30 8.39
C ILE A 277 -6.82 -11.40 8.08
N VAL A 278 -6.71 -10.12 8.41
CA VAL A 278 -7.69 -9.09 8.02
C VAL A 278 -7.01 -8.07 7.11
N LEU A 279 -7.47 -8.01 5.87
CA LEU A 279 -7.03 -7.05 4.86
C LEU A 279 -7.88 -5.78 4.95
N HIS A 280 -7.22 -4.62 5.05
CA HIS A 280 -7.88 -3.32 5.10
C HIS A 280 -7.68 -2.56 3.80
N ALA A 281 -8.74 -2.50 2.99
CA ALA A 281 -8.77 -1.77 1.72
C ALA A 281 -9.39 -0.37 1.88
N LYS A 282 -9.12 0.51 0.92
CA LYS A 282 -9.75 1.84 0.81
C LYS A 282 -11.20 1.69 0.34
N SER A 283 -12.07 2.63 0.72
CA SER A 283 -13.51 2.57 0.39
C SER A 283 -13.88 3.23 -0.95
N ILE A 284 -12.96 3.98 -1.55
CA ILE A 284 -13.14 4.70 -2.82
C ILE A 284 -11.84 4.59 -3.64
N PRO A 285 -11.88 4.79 -4.97
CA PRO A 285 -10.67 4.96 -5.77
C PRO A 285 -9.76 6.02 -5.15
N TRP A 286 -8.56 5.61 -4.75
CA TRP A 286 -7.70 6.39 -3.86
C TRP A 286 -6.25 6.32 -4.33
N PHE A 287 -5.55 7.45 -4.30
CA PHE A 287 -4.11 7.55 -4.59
C PHE A 287 -3.66 6.80 -5.86
N VAL A 288 -4.52 6.83 -6.89
CA VAL A 288 -4.39 6.09 -8.16
C VAL A 288 -4.46 4.58 -7.97
N SER A 289 -3.45 3.98 -7.33
CA SER A 289 -3.28 2.54 -7.31
C SER A 289 -3.75 1.87 -6.03
N ASP A 290 -4.25 2.60 -5.03
CA ASP A 290 -4.62 1.97 -3.77
C ASP A 290 -5.73 0.92 -3.94
N VAL A 291 -5.61 -0.15 -3.15
CA VAL A 291 -6.55 -1.27 -3.15
C VAL A 291 -7.93 -0.82 -2.69
N VAL A 292 -8.93 -1.05 -3.54
CA VAL A 292 -10.35 -1.08 -3.20
C VAL A 292 -10.85 -2.53 -3.24
N PRO A 293 -12.01 -2.87 -2.64
CA PRO A 293 -12.50 -4.26 -2.62
C PRO A 293 -12.57 -4.95 -3.98
N LEU A 294 -12.93 -4.22 -5.04
CA LEU A 294 -13.00 -4.76 -6.40
C LEU A 294 -11.63 -5.23 -6.92
N ASP A 295 -10.52 -4.60 -6.50
CA ASP A 295 -9.18 -4.99 -6.95
C ASP A 295 -8.79 -6.39 -6.46
N ILE A 296 -9.26 -6.79 -5.28
CA ILE A 296 -9.05 -8.14 -4.74
C ILE A 296 -9.83 -9.17 -5.57
N GLU A 297 -11.06 -8.85 -5.93
CA GLU A 297 -11.87 -9.69 -6.82
C GLU A 297 -11.19 -9.85 -8.19
N VAL A 298 -10.71 -8.76 -8.78
CA VAL A 298 -9.97 -8.77 -10.05
C VAL A 298 -8.72 -9.65 -9.97
N LEU A 299 -7.96 -9.54 -8.88
CA LEU A 299 -6.77 -10.36 -8.67
C LEU A 299 -7.12 -11.84 -8.52
N LEU A 300 -8.10 -12.20 -7.69
CA LEU A 300 -8.51 -13.59 -7.49
C LEU A 300 -9.06 -14.20 -8.79
N ASN A 301 -9.87 -13.46 -9.54
CA ASN A 301 -10.34 -13.88 -10.86
C ASN A 301 -9.18 -14.07 -11.86
N THR A 302 -8.14 -13.24 -11.76
CA THR A 302 -6.92 -13.40 -12.56
C THR A 302 -6.18 -14.69 -12.21
N LEU A 303 -6.10 -15.07 -10.93
CA LEU A 303 -5.48 -16.34 -10.54
C LEU A 303 -6.34 -17.56 -10.91
N ALA A 304 -7.65 -17.42 -10.92
CA ALA A 304 -8.59 -18.47 -11.32
C ALA A 304 -8.61 -18.71 -12.85
N ASP A 305 -8.46 -17.65 -13.65
CA ASP A 305 -8.40 -17.71 -15.12
C ASP A 305 -7.24 -16.85 -15.66
N PRO A 306 -5.98 -17.29 -15.46
CA PRO A 306 -4.80 -16.51 -15.83
C PRO A 306 -4.62 -16.39 -17.34
N LEU A 307 -5.14 -17.35 -18.12
CA LEU A 307 -5.09 -17.26 -19.57
C LEU A 307 -5.92 -16.08 -20.08
N ARG A 308 -7.13 -15.90 -19.57
CA ARG A 308 -7.99 -14.78 -19.98
C ARG A 308 -7.36 -13.42 -19.68
N PHE A 309 -6.65 -13.31 -18.57
CA PHE A 309 -6.01 -12.05 -18.18
C PHE A 309 -4.72 -11.78 -18.96
N PHE A 310 -3.78 -12.74 -18.98
CA PHE A 310 -2.45 -12.52 -19.54
C PHE A 310 -2.35 -12.71 -21.06
N SER A 311 -3.33 -13.36 -21.71
CA SER A 311 -3.29 -13.59 -23.17
C SER A 311 -3.83 -12.42 -23.99
N VAL A 312 -4.55 -11.47 -23.36
CA VAL A 312 -5.03 -10.25 -24.02
C VAL A 312 -4.00 -9.15 -23.79
N PRO A 313 -3.57 -8.41 -24.83
CA PRO A 313 -2.69 -7.25 -24.63
C PRO A 313 -3.34 -6.23 -23.68
N ALA A 314 -2.58 -5.70 -22.73
CA ALA A 314 -3.06 -4.70 -21.78
C ALA A 314 -3.56 -3.42 -22.48
N ASP A 315 -2.94 -3.06 -23.61
CA ASP A 315 -3.39 -1.99 -24.48
C ASP A 315 -3.42 -2.40 -25.96
N LYS A 316 -4.44 -1.92 -26.69
CA LYS A 316 -4.67 -2.21 -28.12
C LYS A 316 -3.56 -1.68 -29.05
N GLY A 317 -2.54 -1.00 -28.52
CA GLY A 317 -1.40 -0.42 -29.25
C GLY A 317 -0.04 -1.05 -28.94
N GLU A 318 0.06 -1.93 -27.94
CA GLU A 318 1.32 -2.62 -27.63
C GLU A 318 1.44 -3.89 -28.45
N THR A 319 2.10 -3.81 -29.60
CA THR A 319 2.63 -4.96 -30.32
C THR A 319 3.98 -5.37 -29.73
N ASP A 320 4.04 -5.64 -28.43
CA ASP A 320 5.31 -6.02 -27.80
C ASP A 320 5.54 -7.52 -28.04
N SER A 321 6.50 -7.85 -28.90
CA SER A 321 6.79 -9.21 -29.38
C SER A 321 7.19 -10.21 -28.29
N LYS A 322 7.26 -9.77 -27.03
CA LYS A 322 7.56 -10.58 -25.83
C LYS A 322 6.32 -11.11 -25.11
N THR A 323 5.10 -10.70 -25.49
CA THR A 323 3.84 -11.31 -25.02
C THR A 323 3.54 -12.67 -25.67
N SER A 324 4.42 -13.18 -26.53
CA SER A 324 4.18 -14.36 -27.36
C SER A 324 4.33 -15.72 -26.66
N GLU A 325 4.97 -15.80 -25.49
CA GLU A 325 5.08 -17.08 -24.77
C GLU A 325 3.86 -17.29 -23.88
N LEU A 326 2.93 -18.12 -24.36
CA LEU A 326 1.78 -18.59 -23.59
C LEU A 326 2.24 -19.23 -22.28
N LEU A 327 1.45 -19.02 -21.20
CA LEU A 327 1.67 -19.72 -19.93
C LEU A 327 1.63 -21.23 -20.18
N ASN A 328 2.65 -21.95 -19.71
CA ASN A 328 2.70 -23.40 -19.85
C ASN A 328 1.86 -24.06 -18.73
N GLN A 329 1.61 -25.38 -18.83
CA GLN A 329 0.77 -26.08 -17.85
C GLN A 329 1.28 -25.96 -16.42
N LYS A 330 2.61 -25.98 -16.18
CA LYS A 330 3.16 -25.82 -14.83
C LYS A 330 2.88 -24.44 -14.26
N ASP A 331 2.95 -23.40 -15.08
CA ASP A 331 2.62 -22.02 -14.66
C ASP A 331 1.15 -21.94 -14.25
N LEU A 332 0.26 -22.55 -15.04
CA LEU A 332 -1.17 -22.61 -14.74
C LEU A 332 -1.44 -23.39 -13.44
N ASP A 333 -0.77 -24.52 -13.24
CA ASP A 333 -0.91 -25.34 -12.04
C ASP A 333 -0.46 -24.59 -10.78
N ALA A 334 0.65 -23.84 -10.85
CA ALA A 334 1.16 -23.05 -9.73
C ALA A 334 0.23 -21.87 -9.36
N LEU A 335 -0.29 -21.15 -10.37
CA LEU A 335 -1.25 -20.06 -10.15
C LEU A 335 -2.59 -20.58 -9.58
N ASN A 336 -3.09 -21.70 -10.11
CA ASN A 336 -4.30 -22.33 -9.61
C ASN A 336 -4.12 -22.88 -8.19
N PHE A 337 -2.94 -23.43 -7.86
CA PHE A 337 -2.61 -23.85 -6.49
C PHE A 337 -2.71 -22.66 -5.51
N LEU A 338 -2.11 -21.52 -5.86
CA LEU A 338 -2.20 -20.31 -5.03
C LEU A 338 -3.66 -19.83 -4.89
N PHE A 339 -4.43 -19.81 -5.98
CA PHE A 339 -5.86 -19.48 -5.94
C PHE A 339 -6.65 -20.39 -4.99
N GLN A 340 -6.41 -21.70 -5.05
CA GLN A 340 -7.07 -22.69 -4.21
C GLN A 340 -6.75 -22.50 -2.72
N GLU A 341 -5.47 -22.26 -2.38
CA GLU A 341 -5.06 -22.02 -1.00
C GLU A 341 -5.70 -20.73 -0.45
N LEU A 342 -5.65 -19.62 -1.20
CA LEU A 342 -6.27 -18.36 -0.79
C LEU A 342 -7.80 -18.49 -0.65
N SER A 343 -8.44 -19.20 -1.58
CA SER A 343 -9.89 -19.47 -1.55
C SER A 343 -10.27 -20.32 -0.34
N LYS A 344 -9.47 -21.33 0.00
CA LYS A 344 -9.66 -22.14 1.20
C LYS A 344 -9.61 -21.28 2.46
N PHE A 345 -8.57 -20.47 2.62
CA PHE A 345 -8.45 -19.57 3.77
C PHE A 345 -9.62 -18.59 3.87
N HIS A 346 -10.12 -18.09 2.74
CA HIS A 346 -11.28 -17.22 2.71
C HIS A 346 -12.56 -17.95 3.17
N VAL A 347 -12.85 -19.13 2.61
CA VAL A 347 -14.04 -19.94 2.94
C VAL A 347 -14.02 -20.40 4.41
N GLU A 348 -12.85 -20.72 4.94
CA GLU A 348 -12.66 -21.10 6.35
C GLU A 348 -12.70 -19.89 7.32
N GLY A 349 -12.87 -18.67 6.81
CA GLY A 349 -12.95 -17.45 7.62
C GLY A 349 -11.61 -16.96 8.15
N GLN A 350 -10.49 -17.49 7.63
CA GLN A 350 -9.13 -17.14 8.02
C GLN A 350 -8.58 -15.96 7.22
N LEU A 351 -9.09 -15.68 6.02
CA LEU A 351 -8.72 -14.51 5.21
C LEU A 351 -9.95 -13.62 4.99
N LEU A 352 -9.94 -12.45 5.63
CA LEU A 352 -11.07 -11.52 5.66
C LEU A 352 -10.69 -10.18 5.01
N LEU A 353 -11.65 -9.57 4.32
CA LEU A 353 -11.54 -8.22 3.79
C LEU A 353 -12.46 -7.28 4.56
N ARG A 354 -11.92 -6.17 5.07
CA ARG A 354 -12.67 -5.10 5.73
C ARG A 354 -12.30 -3.75 5.13
N ALA A 355 -13.24 -3.13 4.43
CA ALA A 355 -13.10 -1.72 4.06
C ALA A 355 -13.58 -0.84 5.23
N ASN A 356 -12.87 0.25 5.51
CA ASN A 356 -13.29 1.26 6.47
C ASN A 356 -13.05 2.66 5.90
N LYS A 357 -14.04 3.54 6.03
CA LYS A 357 -13.95 4.93 5.53
C LYS A 357 -12.84 5.74 6.20
N PHE A 358 -12.42 5.36 7.40
CA PHE A 358 -11.31 5.98 8.11
C PHE A 358 -10.03 6.03 7.26
N TRP A 359 -9.77 4.98 6.47
CA TRP A 359 -8.56 4.90 5.64
C TRP A 359 -8.50 5.99 4.56
N THR A 360 -9.65 6.55 4.16
CA THR A 360 -9.80 7.62 3.17
C THR A 360 -10.21 8.98 3.77
N GLU A 361 -10.14 9.14 5.10
CA GLU A 361 -10.24 10.46 5.73
C GLU A 361 -8.96 11.29 5.49
N ALA A 362 -9.04 12.62 5.64
CA ALA A 362 -7.95 13.54 5.31
C ALA A 362 -6.78 13.53 6.32
N GLY A 363 -7.05 13.09 7.55
CA GLY A 363 -6.17 13.24 8.69
C GLY A 363 -5.15 12.12 8.88
N SER A 364 -4.26 12.34 9.83
CA SER A 364 -3.31 11.35 10.34
C SER A 364 -4.01 10.23 11.10
N PHE A 365 -3.31 9.11 11.28
CA PHE A 365 -3.79 8.00 12.10
C PHE A 365 -3.75 8.29 13.61
N TRP A 366 -3.20 9.43 14.05
CA TRP A 366 -3.36 9.91 15.42
C TRP A 366 -4.83 10.16 15.78
N ARG A 367 -5.68 10.37 14.77
CA ARG A 367 -7.14 10.53 14.96
C ARG A 367 -7.88 9.20 15.17
N LEU A 368 -7.25 8.05 14.87
CA LEU A 368 -7.88 6.73 14.89
C LEU A 368 -8.63 6.42 16.20
N PRO A 369 -8.07 6.66 17.41
CA PRO A 369 -8.77 6.38 18.66
C PRO A 369 -10.08 7.17 18.85
N THR A 370 -10.16 8.37 18.28
CA THR A 370 -11.31 9.27 18.43
C THR A 370 -12.33 9.15 17.29
N ARG A 371 -11.84 8.94 16.06
CA ARG A 371 -12.65 8.95 14.83
C ARG A 371 -13.23 7.58 14.48
N ALA A 372 -12.50 6.51 14.78
CA ALA A 372 -12.96 5.15 14.56
C ALA A 372 -12.61 4.26 15.77
N PRO A 373 -13.20 4.53 16.95
CA PRO A 373 -12.87 3.83 18.20
C PRO A 373 -13.10 2.31 18.11
N GLN A 374 -14.10 1.86 17.34
CA GLN A 374 -14.33 0.43 17.12
C GLN A 374 -13.18 -0.19 16.30
N LEU A 375 -12.74 0.47 15.22
CA LEU A 375 -11.60 0.00 14.43
C LEU A 375 -10.32 -0.03 15.30
N PHE A 376 -10.11 1.00 16.12
CA PHE A 376 -9.00 1.03 17.06
C PHE A 376 -9.05 -0.14 18.06
N SER A 377 -10.23 -0.45 18.59
CA SER A 377 -10.44 -1.61 19.47
C SER A 377 -10.15 -2.92 18.76
N ASP A 378 -10.64 -3.10 17.53
CA ASP A 378 -10.41 -4.31 16.74
C ASP A 378 -8.91 -4.53 16.48
N LEU A 379 -8.16 -3.46 16.17
CA LEU A 379 -6.72 -3.53 15.92
C LEU A 379 -5.87 -3.84 17.17
N LYS A 380 -6.41 -3.60 18.38
CA LYS A 380 -5.75 -4.02 19.63
C LYS A 380 -5.79 -5.52 19.83
N GLU A 381 -6.76 -6.22 19.25
CA GLU A 381 -6.85 -7.68 19.32
C GLU A 381 -5.81 -8.35 18.43
N SER A 382 -5.33 -7.66 17.38
CA SER A 382 -4.30 -8.14 16.48
C SER A 382 -2.97 -8.39 17.20
N VAL A 383 -2.28 -9.48 16.83
CA VAL A 383 -0.90 -9.73 17.29
C VAL A 383 0.06 -8.74 16.64
N LEU A 384 -0.20 -8.40 15.38
CA LEU A 384 0.58 -7.47 14.57
C LEU A 384 -0.33 -6.76 13.56
N VAL A 385 -0.13 -5.45 13.38
CA VAL A 385 -0.75 -4.67 12.30
C VAL A 385 0.36 -4.19 11.36
N ILE A 386 0.30 -4.65 10.11
CA ILE A 386 1.25 -4.32 9.06
C ILE A 386 0.68 -3.16 8.23
N PHE A 387 1.40 -2.05 8.15
CA PHE A 387 1.05 -0.90 7.32
C PHE A 387 1.95 -0.86 6.09
N LYS A 388 1.36 -0.98 4.90
CA LYS A 388 2.07 -0.97 3.63
C LYS A 388 2.24 0.44 3.08
N GLY A 389 3.39 0.73 2.50
CA GLY A 389 3.56 1.88 1.61
C GLY A 389 3.71 3.25 2.28
N ASP A 390 3.89 4.25 1.45
CA ASP A 390 4.31 5.60 1.85
C ASP A 390 3.19 6.43 2.47
N LEU A 391 1.97 6.36 1.92
CA LEU A 391 0.83 7.12 2.46
C LEU A 391 0.47 6.66 3.87
N ASN A 392 0.46 5.35 4.13
CA ASN A 392 0.21 4.84 5.47
C ASN A 392 1.29 5.32 6.45
N TYR A 393 2.57 5.35 6.06
CA TYR A 393 3.64 5.90 6.90
C TYR A 393 3.48 7.40 7.16
N ARG A 394 3.12 8.19 6.14
CA ARG A 394 2.80 9.62 6.31
C ARG A 394 1.65 9.81 7.29
N LYS A 395 0.57 9.03 7.17
CA LYS A 395 -0.55 9.09 8.12
C LYS A 395 -0.16 8.63 9.53
N LEU A 396 0.67 7.60 9.68
CA LEU A 396 1.21 7.16 10.98
C LEU A 396 2.02 8.26 11.68
N THR A 397 2.83 8.99 10.92
CA THR A 397 3.75 10.03 11.43
C THR A 397 3.19 11.45 11.35
N GLY A 398 1.93 11.61 10.91
CA GLY A 398 1.27 12.90 10.77
C GLY A 398 1.81 13.81 9.67
N ASP A 399 2.55 13.26 8.70
CA ASP A 399 3.17 13.99 7.58
C ASP A 399 3.98 15.21 8.07
N ALA A 400 4.68 15.03 9.19
CA ALA A 400 5.34 16.12 9.92
C ALA A 400 6.85 16.18 9.70
N LYS A 401 7.40 17.39 9.85
CA LYS A 401 8.83 17.71 9.70
C LYS A 401 9.63 17.29 10.93
N TRP A 402 9.57 16.00 11.25
CA TRP A 402 10.32 15.43 12.36
C TRP A 402 11.83 15.56 12.14
N ASP A 403 12.56 15.64 13.24
CA ASP A 403 13.97 15.29 13.23
C ASP A 403 14.10 13.81 12.83
N ALA A 404 15.02 13.50 11.91
CA ALA A 404 15.12 12.17 11.32
C ALA A 404 15.49 11.08 12.35
N THR A 405 16.11 11.47 13.48
CA THR A 405 16.46 10.57 14.58
C THR A 405 15.34 10.41 15.62
N THR A 406 14.21 11.12 15.45
CA THR A 406 13.04 10.98 16.32
C THR A 406 12.64 9.50 16.40
N PRO A 407 12.44 8.91 17.58
CA PRO A 407 12.02 7.50 17.67
C PRO A 407 10.68 7.26 16.96
N PHE A 408 10.56 6.13 16.25
CA PHE A 408 9.32 5.77 15.55
C PHE A 408 8.13 5.71 16.50
N THR A 409 8.31 5.15 17.70
CA THR A 409 7.30 5.11 18.77
C THR A 409 6.77 6.49 19.15
N LYS A 410 7.60 7.53 19.13
CA LYS A 410 7.19 8.91 19.42
C LYS A 410 6.42 9.53 18.26
N ALA A 411 6.86 9.28 17.03
CA ALA A 411 6.20 9.80 15.83
C ALA A 411 4.82 9.17 15.58
N LEU A 412 4.56 7.97 16.12
CA LEU A 412 3.26 7.31 16.09
C LEU A 412 2.20 7.96 17.00
N GLY A 413 2.61 8.85 17.92
CA GLY A 413 1.70 9.55 18.82
C GLY A 413 0.79 8.58 19.60
N PRO A 414 -0.55 8.72 19.52
CA PRO A 414 -1.50 7.84 20.21
C PRO A 414 -1.41 6.35 19.82
N LEU A 415 -0.76 6.03 18.69
CA LEU A 415 -0.54 4.66 18.23
C LEU A 415 0.82 4.10 18.62
N GLY A 416 1.65 4.89 19.32
CA GLY A 416 2.99 4.51 19.73
C GLY A 416 3.02 3.65 20.99
N GLN A 417 3.83 4.06 21.95
CA GLN A 417 3.99 3.38 23.24
C GLN A 417 2.64 3.30 23.99
N GLU A 418 2.36 2.15 24.61
CA GLU A 418 1.13 1.90 25.39
C GLU A 418 -0.19 2.02 24.60
N SER A 419 -0.14 2.05 23.27
CA SER A 419 -1.34 2.09 22.42
C SER A 419 -2.17 0.81 22.49
N GLY A 420 -1.56 -0.31 22.88
CA GLY A 420 -2.11 -1.65 22.79
C GLY A 420 -2.00 -2.28 21.40
N ILE A 421 -1.30 -1.64 20.46
CA ILE A 421 -1.16 -2.12 19.07
C ILE A 421 0.32 -2.32 18.73
N ASN A 422 0.65 -3.49 18.19
CA ASN A 422 1.96 -3.74 17.60
C ASN A 422 1.94 -3.35 16.13
N ILE A 423 2.81 -2.43 15.73
CA ILE A 423 2.83 -1.87 14.38
C ILE A 423 4.12 -2.27 13.68
N LEU A 424 4.00 -2.79 12.46
CA LEU A 424 5.10 -2.91 11.51
C LEU A 424 4.78 -2.05 10.29
N SER A 425 5.62 -1.07 9.96
CA SER A 425 5.49 -0.31 8.72
C SER A 425 6.51 -0.81 7.69
N LEU A 426 6.02 -1.25 6.54
CA LEU A 426 6.82 -1.63 5.38
C LEU A 426 6.72 -0.51 4.34
N ARG A 427 7.72 0.37 4.31
CA ARG A 427 7.66 1.61 3.53
C ARG A 427 8.88 1.78 2.64
N THR A 428 8.64 1.81 1.33
CA THR A 428 9.57 2.44 0.38
C THR A 428 9.41 3.97 0.48
N CYS A 429 10.52 4.70 0.64
CA CYS A 429 10.53 6.13 0.91
C CYS A 429 10.15 6.93 -0.35
N LYS A 430 8.95 7.54 -0.34
CA LYS A 430 8.37 8.32 -1.45
C LYS A 430 7.85 9.70 -0.99
N SER A 431 8.33 10.19 0.16
CA SER A 431 7.96 11.49 0.74
C SER A 431 9.02 12.03 1.70
N ASP A 432 8.91 13.31 2.04
CA ASP A 432 9.89 14.02 2.89
C ASP A 432 10.03 13.46 4.31
N VAL A 433 8.93 12.97 4.89
CA VAL A 433 8.92 12.54 6.30
C VAL A 433 9.77 11.29 6.48
N ILE A 434 10.62 11.30 7.50
CA ILE A 434 11.42 10.16 7.93
C ILE A 434 11.71 10.29 9.43
N VAL A 435 11.68 9.17 10.14
CA VAL A 435 12.00 9.07 11.57
C VAL A 435 12.73 7.76 11.86
N GLY A 436 13.38 7.68 13.02
CA GLY A 436 14.05 6.47 13.51
C GLY A 436 15.42 6.18 12.90
N LEU A 437 15.99 7.10 12.13
CA LEU A 437 17.34 6.95 11.60
C LEU A 437 18.38 7.03 12.72
N LYS A 438 19.56 6.47 12.46
CA LYS A 438 20.71 6.64 13.35
C LYS A 438 21.23 8.09 13.27
N PRO A 439 21.91 8.58 14.31
CA PRO A 439 22.67 9.82 14.21
C PRO A 439 23.56 9.82 12.97
N ASP A 440 23.68 11.00 12.32
CA ASP A 440 24.49 11.26 11.12
C ASP A 440 24.06 10.54 9.82
N GLU A 441 23.10 9.61 9.87
CA GLU A 441 22.64 8.86 8.69
C GLU A 441 21.92 9.76 7.67
N ASP A 442 21.06 10.67 8.13
CA ASP A 442 20.39 11.67 7.28
C ASP A 442 21.40 12.65 6.64
N GLU A 443 22.43 13.05 7.37
CA GLU A 443 23.50 13.91 6.84
C GLU A 443 24.32 13.20 5.76
N SER A 444 24.72 11.95 6.02
CA SER A 444 25.44 11.13 5.06
C SER A 444 24.65 10.92 3.76
N LEU A 445 23.35 10.61 3.86
CA LEU A 445 22.49 10.39 2.69
C LEU A 445 22.29 11.67 1.88
N ARG A 446 22.10 12.83 2.54
CA ARG A 446 22.01 14.13 1.87
C ARG A 446 23.28 14.48 1.10
N ASN A 447 24.46 14.18 1.66
CA ASN A 447 25.73 14.45 1.00
C ASN A 447 25.99 13.53 -0.21
N ASN A 448 25.55 12.27 -0.15
CA ASN A 448 25.90 11.26 -1.16
C ASN A 448 24.88 11.15 -2.31
N GLU A 449 23.60 11.40 -2.06
CA GLU A 449 22.52 11.21 -3.05
C GLU A 449 22.09 12.51 -3.74
N GLY A 450 22.84 13.61 -3.53
CA GLY A 450 22.63 14.89 -4.18
C GLY A 450 21.50 15.71 -3.56
N GLY A 451 21.86 16.88 -3.02
CA GLY A 451 20.94 17.91 -2.58
C GLY A 451 21.70 19.22 -2.40
N ASP A 452 21.06 20.34 -2.78
CA ASP A 452 21.48 21.64 -2.25
C ASP A 452 21.29 21.65 -0.73
N ILE A 453 21.99 22.53 -0.02
CA ILE A 453 21.99 22.62 1.44
C ILE A 453 20.55 22.63 1.98
N GLY A 454 20.13 21.54 2.64
CA GLY A 454 18.89 21.46 3.42
C GLY A 454 17.80 20.51 2.91
N GLU A 455 17.89 19.96 1.69
CA GLU A 455 16.84 19.10 1.12
C GLU A 455 17.08 17.60 1.35
N ARG A 456 16.04 16.84 1.72
CA ARG A 456 16.08 15.37 1.86
C ARG A 456 15.67 14.64 0.59
N ARG A 457 16.19 15.04 -0.58
CA ARG A 457 15.76 14.48 -1.88
C ARG A 457 15.74 12.95 -1.94
N TRP A 458 16.70 12.32 -1.26
CA TRP A 458 16.82 10.87 -1.19
C TRP A 458 15.54 10.18 -0.64
N THR A 459 14.78 10.82 0.26
CA THR A 459 13.61 10.22 0.93
C THR A 459 12.38 10.09 0.04
N TRP A 460 12.39 10.67 -1.17
CA TRP A 460 11.26 10.58 -2.09
C TRP A 460 11.60 9.99 -3.47
N THR A 461 12.79 9.40 -3.60
CA THR A 461 13.22 8.74 -4.84
C THR A 461 12.60 7.35 -5.04
N GLY A 462 12.09 6.73 -3.98
CA GLY A 462 11.72 5.32 -3.96
C GLY A 462 12.90 4.35 -3.93
N LYS A 463 14.14 4.84 -3.85
CA LYS A 463 15.37 4.01 -3.81
C LYS A 463 15.61 3.39 -2.43
N TRP A 464 15.20 4.07 -1.38
CA TRP A 464 15.45 3.69 0.02
C TRP A 464 14.17 3.19 0.67
N ALA A 465 14.30 2.33 1.67
CA ALA A 465 13.16 1.77 2.38
C ALA A 465 13.44 1.59 3.87
N ILE A 466 12.36 1.44 4.63
CA ILE A 466 12.39 1.15 6.07
C ILE A 466 11.36 0.07 6.40
N MET A 467 11.70 -0.72 7.42
CA MET A 467 10.85 -1.72 8.04
C MET A 467 10.85 -1.47 9.54
N SER A 468 10.05 -0.50 9.97
CA SER A 468 10.05 0.02 11.34
C SER A 468 8.99 -0.68 12.19
N PHE A 469 9.39 -1.16 13.37
CA PHE A 469 8.50 -1.84 14.30
C PHE A 469 8.30 -1.02 15.58
N SER A 470 7.08 -1.05 16.11
CA SER A 470 6.73 -0.49 17.41
C SER A 470 5.95 -1.52 18.22
N ASN A 471 6.46 -1.87 19.40
CA ASN A 471 5.72 -2.65 20.39
C ASN A 471 4.85 -1.69 21.22
N GLY A 472 3.55 -1.67 20.95
CA GLY A 472 2.58 -0.88 21.70
C GLY A 472 1.86 -1.68 22.78
N LYS A 473 2.07 -2.99 22.87
CA LYS A 473 1.48 -3.84 23.91
C LYS A 473 2.35 -3.85 25.17
N PRO A 474 1.74 -3.87 26.38
CA PRO A 474 2.45 -3.89 27.65
C PRO A 474 3.20 -5.20 27.92
#